data_AF-A0A968ZSF3-F1
#
_entry.id   AF-A0A968ZSF3-F1
#
_cell.length_a   1.000
_cell.length_b   1.000
_cell.length_c   1.000
_cell.angle_alpha   90.00
_cell.angle_beta   90.00
_cell.angle_gamma   90.00
#
_symmetry.space_group_name_H-M   'P 1'
#
loop_
_entity.id
_entity.type
_entity.pdbx_description
1 polymer ?
#
loop_
_entity_poly.entity_id
_entity_poly.type
_entity_poly.pdbx_seq_one_letter_code
_entity_poly.pdbx_strand_id
1 'polypeptide(L)'
;MIVSSIQAFCPESREWQKQWTAFSKAEGLPSLVCSALQLGLLFARWVLTTALAERAAAPQRWPACAQCGHQLRSKGYRPRQMTTLIGVVA
;
A
#
# COMPACT_ATOMS: atom_id res chain seq x y z
N MET A 1 19.86 -1.91 2.74
CA MET A 1 19.80 -1.06 3.94
C MET A 1 19.49 -1.96 5.12
N ILE A 2 20.44 -2.18 6.03
CA ILE A 2 20.19 -2.96 7.25
C ILE A 2 19.59 -1.98 8.25
N VAL A 3 18.33 -2.17 8.60
CA VAL A 3 17.62 -1.33 9.55
C VAL A 3 17.93 -1.87 10.95
N SER A 4 18.75 -1.17 11.71
CA SER A 4 19.14 -1.55 13.08
C SER A 4 18.02 -1.34 14.11
N SER A 5 17.01 -0.54 13.78
CA SER A 5 15.81 -0.29 14.60
C SER A 5 14.65 0.12 13.69
N ILE A 6 13.43 -0.37 13.97
CA ILE A 6 12.22 0.00 13.24
C ILE A 6 12.05 1.51 13.18
N GLN A 7 12.44 2.25 14.23
CA GLN A 7 12.40 3.72 14.24
C GLN A 7 13.13 4.35 13.04
N ALA A 8 14.27 3.78 12.65
CA ALA A 8 15.13 4.28 11.58
C ALA A 8 14.69 3.81 10.18
N PHE A 9 13.53 3.16 10.07
CA PHE A 9 13.04 2.63 8.79
C PHE A 9 12.85 3.72 7.74
N CYS A 10 12.29 4.87 8.12
CA CYS A 10 12.07 6.00 7.19
C CYS A 10 12.29 7.34 7.89
N PRO A 11 13.56 7.74 8.11
CA PRO A 11 13.88 8.90 8.94
C PRO A 11 13.40 10.23 8.33
N GLU A 12 13.33 10.31 6.99
CA GLU A 12 12.96 11.53 6.25
C GLU A 12 11.44 11.76 6.20
N SER A 13 10.64 10.73 6.49
CA SER A 13 9.19 10.85 6.45
C SER A 13 8.66 11.55 7.70
N ARG A 14 8.13 12.77 7.53
CA ARG A 14 7.45 13.50 8.62
C ARG A 14 6.27 12.71 9.20
N GLU A 15 5.55 11.97 8.37
CA GLU A 15 4.43 11.14 8.80
C GLU A 15 4.91 9.98 9.68
N TRP A 16 6.03 9.35 9.32
CA TRP A 16 6.68 8.32 10.14
C TRP A 16 7.10 8.87 11.51
N GLN A 17 7.81 9.98 11.52
CA GLN A 17 8.29 10.61 12.76
C GLN A 17 7.13 11.01 13.67
N LYS A 18 6.04 11.52 13.10
CA LYS A 18 4.82 11.86 13.84
C LYS A 18 4.21 10.63 14.51
N GLN A 19 4.03 9.54 13.77
CA GLN A 19 3.46 8.30 14.32
C GLN A 19 4.38 7.64 15.34
N TRP A 20 5.70 7.66 15.10
CA TRP A 20 6.68 7.16 16.05
C TRP A 20 6.70 7.96 17.36
N THR A 21 6.58 9.29 17.26
CA THR A 21 6.46 10.17 18.43
C THR A 21 5.19 9.86 19.22
N ALA A 22 4.07 9.61 18.53
CA ALA A 22 2.82 9.21 19.19
C ALA A 22 2.97 7.86 19.91
N PHE A 23 3.59 6.87 19.27
CA PHE A 23 3.90 5.58 19.89
C PHE A 23 4.80 5.74 21.14
N SER A 24 5.83 6.58 21.04
CA SER A 24 6.79 6.81 22.15
C SER A 24 6.16 7.55 23.35
N LYS A 25 5.08 8.30 23.12
CA LYS A 25 4.34 9.05 24.15
C LYS A 25 3.05 8.34 24.60
N ALA A 26 2.75 7.17 24.06
CA ALA A 26 1.51 6.46 24.35
C ALA A 26 1.52 5.92 25.79
N GLU A 27 0.53 6.32 26.58
CA GLU A 27 0.33 5.81 27.93
C GLU A 27 -0.68 4.65 27.90
N GLY A 28 -0.23 3.47 28.32
CA GLY A 28 -1.05 2.27 28.41
C GLY A 28 -1.02 1.37 27.17
N LEU A 29 -1.38 0.09 27.39
CA LEU A 29 -1.33 -0.92 26.34
C LEU A 29 -2.26 -0.63 25.14
N PRO A 30 -3.52 -0.15 25.32
CA PRO A 30 -4.39 0.10 24.17
C PRO A 30 -3.86 1.18 23.23
N SER A 31 -3.28 2.26 23.79
CA SER A 31 -2.73 3.36 23.00
C SER A 31 -1.47 2.92 22.24
N LEU A 32 -0.60 2.11 22.87
CA LEU A 32 0.54 1.49 22.20
C LEU A 32 0.12 0.61 21.01
N VAL A 33 -0.91 -0.24 21.20
CA VAL A 33 -1.43 -1.10 20.12
C VAL A 33 -1.96 -0.26 18.97
N CYS A 34 -2.78 0.76 19.25
CA CYS A 34 -3.30 1.66 18.23
C CYS A 34 -2.18 2.37 17.45
N SER A 35 -1.18 2.92 18.15
CA SER A 35 -0.04 3.60 17.50
C SER A 35 0.82 2.64 16.67
N ALA A 36 1.03 1.39 17.13
CA ALA A 36 1.73 0.37 16.36
C ALA A 36 0.97 -0.01 15.07
N LEU A 37 -0.35 -0.15 15.13
CA LEU A 37 -1.19 -0.40 13.95
C LEU A 37 -1.10 0.74 12.94
N GLN A 38 -1.08 2.00 13.39
CA GLN A 38 -0.92 3.15 12.50
C GLN A 38 0.45 3.16 11.78
N LEU A 39 1.53 2.80 12.48
CA LEU A 39 2.85 2.62 11.86
C LEU A 39 2.83 1.50 10.81
N GLY A 40 2.19 0.38 11.11
CA GLY A 40 2.01 -0.73 10.17
C GLY A 40 1.19 -0.36 8.93
N LEU A 41 0.11 0.40 9.10
CA LEU A 41 -0.72 0.90 7.99
C LEU A 41 0.05 1.85 7.08
N LEU A 42 0.88 2.73 7.67
CA LEU A 42 1.73 3.64 6.90
C LEU A 42 2.74 2.87 6.04
N PHE A 43 3.39 1.86 6.61
CA PHE A 43 4.26 0.96 5.87
C PHE A 43 3.53 0.23 4.74
N ALA A 44 2.37 -0.38 5.05
CA ALA A 44 1.57 -1.10 4.07
C ALA A 44 1.16 -0.20 2.90
N ARG A 45 0.77 1.04 3.17
CA ARG A 45 0.45 2.05 2.14
C ARG A 45 1.62 2.29 1.20
N TRP A 46 2.83 2.44 1.72
CA TRP A 46 4.01 2.66 0.87
C TRP A 46 4.32 1.45 0.01
N VAL A 47 4.35 0.25 0.60
CA VAL A 47 4.57 -1.00 -0.16
C VAL A 47 3.58 -1.11 -1.31
N LEU A 48 2.29 -0.90 -1.04
CA LEU A 48 1.25 -0.97 -2.06
C LEU A 48 1.40 0.13 -3.10
N THR A 49 1.66 1.37 -2.68
CA THR A 49 1.80 2.51 -3.60
C THR A 49 2.98 2.32 -4.54
N THR A 50 4.13 1.88 -4.02
CA THR A 50 5.33 1.59 -4.83
C THR A 50 5.04 0.46 -5.84
N ALA A 51 4.48 -0.66 -5.38
CA ALA A 51 4.14 -1.78 -6.27
C ALA A 51 3.11 -1.39 -7.34
N LEU A 52 2.12 -0.55 -7.00
CA LEU A 52 1.13 -0.06 -7.95
C LEU A 52 1.73 0.93 -8.96
N ALA A 53 2.64 1.80 -8.52
CA ALA A 53 3.37 2.71 -9.41
C ALA A 53 4.23 1.94 -10.42
N GLU A 54 4.96 0.93 -9.97
CA GLU A 54 5.76 0.04 -10.84
C GLU A 54 4.86 -0.66 -11.88
N ARG A 55 3.74 -1.24 -11.44
CA ARG A 55 2.75 -1.86 -12.33
C ARG A 55 2.13 -0.85 -13.30
N ALA A 56 1.96 0.40 -12.89
CA ALA A 56 1.40 1.44 -13.73
C ALA A 56 2.38 1.85 -14.84
N ALA A 57 3.67 1.91 -14.54
CA ALA A 57 4.75 2.27 -15.46
C ALA A 57 5.13 1.16 -16.45
N ALA A 58 4.84 -0.11 -16.13
CA ALA A 58 5.12 -1.23 -17.01
C ALA A 58 4.39 -1.10 -18.37
N PRO A 59 5.06 -1.34 -19.51
CA PRO A 59 4.43 -1.32 -20.83
C PRO A 59 3.30 -2.35 -20.89
N GLN A 60 2.10 -1.88 -21.25
CA GLN A 60 0.92 -2.74 -21.33
C GLN A 60 0.50 -2.94 -22.78
N ARG A 61 0.46 -4.20 -23.23
CA ARG A 61 -0.20 -4.58 -24.48
C ARG A 61 -1.70 -4.55 -24.28
N TRP A 62 -2.37 -3.75 -25.08
CA TRP A 62 -3.81 -3.60 -25.09
C TRP A 62 -4.45 -4.66 -25.99
N PRO A 63 -5.27 -5.59 -25.44
CA PRO A 63 -5.97 -6.57 -26.25
C PRO A 63 -7.07 -5.91 -27.08
N ALA A 64 -7.47 -6.56 -28.17
CA ALA A 64 -8.66 -6.19 -28.92
C ALA A 64 -9.93 -6.60 -28.16
N CYS A 65 -11.00 -5.83 -28.32
CA CYS A 65 -12.32 -6.18 -27.80
C CYS A 65 -12.86 -7.42 -28.53
N ALA A 66 -13.31 -8.44 -27.79
CA ALA A 66 -13.85 -9.67 -28.37
C ALA A 66 -15.15 -9.45 -29.17
N GLN A 67 -15.87 -8.36 -28.91
CA GLN A 67 -17.15 -8.06 -29.56
C GLN A 67 -17.01 -7.13 -30.78
N CYS A 68 -16.13 -6.14 -30.73
CA CYS A 68 -16.04 -5.11 -31.78
C CYS A 68 -14.64 -4.92 -32.38
N GLY A 69 -13.64 -5.72 -31.97
CA GLY A 69 -12.27 -5.69 -32.50
C GLY A 69 -11.44 -4.45 -32.16
N HIS A 70 -12.05 -3.39 -31.61
CA HIS A 70 -11.34 -2.18 -31.23
C HIS A 70 -10.34 -2.42 -30.10
N GLN A 71 -9.21 -1.72 -30.15
CA GLN A 71 -8.19 -1.82 -29.12
C GLN A 71 -8.70 -1.23 -27.80
N LEU A 72 -8.68 -2.04 -26.75
CA LEU A 72 -9.11 -1.61 -25.43
C LEU A 72 -8.07 -0.65 -24.86
N ARG A 73 -8.43 0.61 -24.63
CA ARG A 73 -7.51 1.63 -24.08
C ARG A 73 -7.63 1.84 -22.58
N SER A 74 -8.52 1.09 -21.91
CA SER A 74 -8.75 1.20 -20.47
C SER A 74 -8.20 -0.01 -19.73
N LYS A 75 -7.45 0.23 -18.64
CA LYS A 75 -7.01 -0.84 -17.72
C LYS A 75 -8.19 -1.47 -16.96
N GLY A 76 -9.41 -1.00 -17.20
CA GLY A 76 -10.64 -1.47 -16.55
C GLY A 76 -11.24 -2.74 -17.15
N TYR A 77 -10.77 -3.17 -18.33
CA TYR A 77 -11.25 -4.41 -18.95
C TYR A 77 -10.45 -5.65 -18.48
N ARG A 78 -10.17 -5.73 -17.18
CA ARG A 78 -9.62 -6.91 -16.51
C ARG A 78 -10.46 -7.22 -15.27
N PRO A 79 -10.69 -8.51 -14.96
CA PRO A 79 -11.33 -8.89 -13.71
C PRO A 79 -10.60 -8.27 -12.52
N ARG A 80 -11.34 -7.62 -11.61
CA ARG A 80 -10.79 -7.02 -10.39
C ARG A 80 -11.20 -7.85 -9.18
N GLN A 81 -10.67 -9.06 -9.09
CA GLN A 81 -10.76 -9.81 -7.84
C GLN A 81 -9.66 -9.34 -6.89
N MET A 82 -10.07 -8.96 -5.69
CA MET A 82 -9.17 -8.56 -4.62
C MET A 82 -9.41 -9.45 -3.41
N THR A 83 -8.37 -10.16 -2.99
CA THR A 83 -8.38 -10.86 -1.70
C THR A 83 -8.23 -9.82 -0.59
N THR A 84 -9.19 -9.81 0.34
CA THR A 84 -9.20 -8.92 1.51
C THR A 84 -9.23 -9.75 2.79
N LEU A 85 -9.12 -9.08 3.95
CA LEU A 85 -9.27 -9.74 5.26
C LEU A 85 -10.64 -10.38 5.46
N ILE A 86 -11.68 -9.94 4.75
CA ILE A 86 -13.05 -10.46 4.84
C ILE A 86 -13.43 -11.36 3.65
N GLY A 87 -12.44 -11.81 2.87
CA GLY A 87 -12.64 -12.66 1.70
C GLY A 87 -12.40 -11.95 0.38
N VAL A 88 -12.81 -12.59 -0.72
CA VAL A 88 -12.62 -12.08 -2.08
C VAL A 88 -13.74 -11.11 -2.45
N VAL A 89 -13.37 -9.91 -2.88
CA VAL A 89 -14.27 -8.90 -3.47
C VAL A 89 -14.02 -8.85 -4.97
N ALA A 90 -15.07 -8.88 -5.79
CA ALA A 90 -15.01 -8.92 -7.25
C ALA A 90 -15.58 -7.65 -7.90
#